data_AF-A0A4Y9YC46-F1
#
_entry.id   AF-A0A4Y9YC46-F1
#
_cell.length_a   1.000
_cell.length_b   1.000
_cell.length_c   1.000
_cell.angle_alpha   90.00
_cell.angle_beta   90.00
_cell.angle_gamma   90.00
#
_symmetry.space_group_name_H-M   'P 1'
#
loop_
_entity.id
_entity.type
_entity.pdbx_description
1 polymer ?
#
loop_
_entity_poly.entity_id
_entity_poly.type
_entity_poly.pdbx_seq_one_letter_code
_entity_poly.pdbx_strand_id
1 'polypeptide(L)'
;MSEESSQYAAFGQCLARRVLSQPGITDSPADDPSSDSLDDFTSYLASEVWPSLPDTLRSAIHETRASIPDIDSLDLDNVPLSFVDTLISCGVAGDADDAARFLRKVLVEYVAEATAPPPVWSKTRTSECEICEREVPLTYHHLIPREVHAKVLKKKWHPEGMLNSVAWLCRVIPPYTK
;
A
#
# COMPACT_ATOMS: atom_id res chain seq x y z
N MET A 1 -1.67 9.37 -18.82
CA MET A 1 -2.32 8.83 -17.61
C MET A 1 -1.38 7.75 -17.11
N SER A 2 -0.41 8.15 -16.31
CA SER A 2 0.60 7.24 -15.78
C SER A 2 -0.12 6.24 -14.87
N GLU A 3 0.09 4.95 -15.07
CA GLU A 3 -0.32 3.93 -14.12
C GLU A 3 0.34 4.26 -12.78
N GLU A 4 -0.43 4.81 -11.85
CA GLU A 4 0.06 5.03 -10.49
C GLU A 4 0.41 3.66 -9.91
N SER A 5 1.70 3.45 -9.69
CA SER A 5 2.23 2.25 -9.06
C SER A 5 1.50 2.04 -7.72
N SER A 6 1.17 0.79 -7.37
CA SER A 6 0.47 0.49 -6.11
C SER A 6 1.18 1.05 -4.87
N GLN A 7 2.51 1.19 -4.97
CA GLN A 7 3.36 1.84 -3.98
C GLN A 7 3.07 3.35 -3.83
N TYR A 8 2.83 4.06 -4.94
CA TYR A 8 2.44 5.48 -4.91
C TYR A 8 1.09 5.65 -4.21
N ALA A 9 0.11 4.82 -4.54
CA ALA A 9 -1.20 4.85 -3.90
C ALA A 9 -1.11 4.57 -2.38
N ALA A 10 -0.34 3.55 -1.98
CA ALA A 10 -0.12 3.23 -0.57
C ALA A 10 0.59 4.38 0.18
N PHE A 11 1.57 5.02 -0.45
CA PHE A 11 2.24 6.20 0.12
C PHE A 11 1.26 7.37 0.29
N GLY A 12 0.46 7.68 -0.73
CA GLY A 12 -0.57 8.71 -0.67
C GLY A 12 -1.57 8.47 0.46
N GLN A 13 -2.01 7.22 0.65
CA GLN A 13 -2.89 6.85 1.77
C GLN A 13 -2.24 7.05 3.14
N CYS A 14 -0.96 6.71 3.29
CA CYS A 14 -0.22 6.98 4.53
C CYS A 14 -0.12 8.48 4.81
N LEU A 15 0.14 9.28 3.76
CA LEU A 15 0.20 10.73 3.85
C LEU A 15 -1.16 11.31 4.27
N ALA A 16 -2.25 10.91 3.63
CA ALA A 16 -3.61 11.34 3.94
C ALA A 16 -3.99 11.01 5.39
N ARG A 17 -3.76 9.77 5.84
CA ARG A 17 -3.99 9.36 7.24
C ARG A 17 -3.22 10.22 8.23
N ARG A 18 -1.97 10.57 7.89
CA ARG A 18 -1.12 11.40 8.75
C ARG A 18 -1.60 12.85 8.81
N VAL A 19 -2.01 13.42 7.67
CA VAL A 19 -2.61 14.76 7.59
C VAL A 19 -3.89 14.83 8.41
N LEU A 20 -4.79 13.84 8.27
CA LEU A 20 -6.03 13.75 9.04
C LEU A 20 -5.81 13.59 10.55
N SER A 21 -4.66 13.05 10.95
CA SER A 21 -4.30 12.89 12.36
C SER A 21 -3.75 14.18 12.99
N GLN A 22 -3.55 15.26 12.21
CA GLN A 22 -3.08 16.54 12.74
C GLN A 22 -4.22 17.35 13.34
N PRO A 23 -4.06 17.86 14.57
CA PRO A 23 -5.06 18.75 15.17
C PRO A 23 -5.15 20.07 14.38
N GLY A 24 -6.36 20.48 14.00
CA GLY A 24 -6.63 21.78 13.35
C GLY A 24 -6.90 21.72 11.84
N ILE A 25 -6.68 20.59 11.16
CA ILE A 25 -6.97 20.43 9.72
C ILE A 25 -8.43 20.05 9.43
N THR A 26 -9.11 19.47 10.41
CA THR A 26 -10.50 18.99 10.31
C THR A 26 -11.49 19.84 11.11
N ASP A 27 -11.10 21.03 11.60
CA ASP A 27 -12.02 21.94 12.32
C ASP A 27 -13.03 22.65 11.41
N SER A 28 -13.07 22.33 10.11
CA SER A 28 -14.14 22.78 9.21
C SER A 28 -15.42 21.98 9.43
N PRO A 29 -16.60 22.63 9.43
CA PRO A 29 -17.88 21.99 9.76
C PRO A 29 -18.22 20.86 8.79
N ALA A 30 -18.77 19.77 9.34
CA ALA A 30 -18.96 18.44 8.75
C ALA A 30 -19.96 18.32 7.56
N ASP A 31 -20.34 19.42 6.90
CA ASP A 31 -21.34 19.48 5.81
C ASP A 31 -20.76 19.98 4.46
N ASP A 32 -19.44 20.10 4.32
CA ASP A 32 -18.77 20.59 3.10
C ASP A 32 -18.26 19.41 2.23
N PRO A 33 -18.35 19.42 0.88
CA PRO A 33 -17.74 18.44 -0.04
C PRO A 33 -16.20 18.30 0.02
N SER A 34 -15.59 18.66 1.14
CA SER A 34 -14.15 18.77 1.38
C SER A 34 -13.38 17.45 1.38
N SER A 35 -14.04 16.29 1.24
CA SER A 35 -13.38 15.01 0.95
C SER A 35 -12.55 15.09 -0.34
N ASP A 36 -13.12 15.64 -1.41
CA ASP A 36 -12.43 15.77 -2.70
C ASP A 36 -11.25 16.74 -2.59
N SER A 37 -11.38 17.79 -1.79
CA SER A 37 -10.29 18.76 -1.57
C SER A 37 -9.10 18.18 -0.80
N LEU A 38 -9.34 17.23 0.11
CA LEU A 38 -8.28 16.59 0.88
C LEU A 38 -7.57 15.52 0.07
N ASP A 39 -8.32 14.76 -0.75
CA ASP A 39 -7.73 13.82 -1.70
C ASP A 39 -6.89 14.55 -2.75
N ASP A 40 -7.36 15.67 -3.30
CA ASP A 40 -6.58 16.51 -4.23
C ASP A 40 -5.32 17.09 -3.55
N PHE A 41 -5.45 17.56 -2.31
CA PHE A 41 -4.32 18.09 -1.53
C PHE A 41 -3.25 17.04 -1.26
N THR A 42 -3.65 15.86 -0.80
CA THR A 42 -2.73 14.76 -0.48
C THR A 42 -2.10 14.19 -1.74
N SER A 43 -2.85 14.10 -2.84
CA SER A 43 -2.36 13.71 -4.17
C SER A 43 -1.32 14.71 -4.69
N TYR A 44 -1.56 16.01 -4.53
CA TYR A 44 -0.58 17.05 -4.88
C TYR A 44 0.71 16.88 -4.08
N LEU A 45 0.63 16.80 -2.74
CA LEU A 45 1.80 16.60 -1.89
C LEU A 45 2.57 15.32 -2.22
N ALA A 46 1.86 14.22 -2.51
CA ALA A 46 2.47 12.97 -2.91
C ALA A 46 3.22 13.11 -4.24
N SER A 47 2.63 13.81 -5.22
CA SER A 47 3.24 14.03 -6.53
C SER A 47 4.52 14.87 -6.48
N GLU A 48 4.63 15.79 -5.52
CA GLU A 48 5.83 16.61 -5.32
C GLU A 48 6.97 15.79 -4.72
N VAL A 49 6.70 15.02 -3.66
CA VAL A 49 7.74 14.31 -2.89
C VAL A 49 8.12 12.95 -3.51
N TRP A 50 7.20 12.23 -4.12
CA TRP A 50 7.45 10.87 -4.60
C TRP A 50 8.62 10.75 -5.60
N PRO A 51 8.80 11.68 -6.57
CA PRO A 51 9.92 11.65 -7.50
C PRO A 51 11.29 11.87 -6.84
N SER A 52 11.34 12.56 -5.70
CA SER A 52 12.59 12.81 -4.97
C SER A 52 13.00 11.67 -4.03
N LEU A 53 12.12 10.69 -3.78
CA LEU A 53 12.44 9.52 -2.95
C LEU A 53 13.39 8.55 -3.68
N PRO A 54 14.25 7.81 -2.96
CA PRO A 54 15.06 6.76 -3.56
C PRO A 54 14.22 5.64 -4.20
N ASP A 55 14.75 5.04 -5.28
CA ASP A 55 14.11 3.93 -5.99
C ASP A 55 13.81 2.72 -5.09
N THR A 56 14.64 2.51 -4.07
CA THR A 56 14.45 1.44 -3.08
C THR A 56 13.16 1.60 -2.28
N LEU A 57 12.71 2.84 -2.03
CA LEU A 57 11.44 3.13 -1.36
C LEU A 57 10.27 3.05 -2.35
N ARG A 58 10.44 3.56 -3.57
CA ARG A 58 9.40 3.51 -4.60
C ARG A 58 9.05 2.09 -5.07
N SER A 59 10.01 1.17 -4.94
CA SER A 59 9.84 -0.25 -5.28
C SER A 59 9.80 -1.15 -4.03
N ALA A 60 9.50 -0.57 -2.87
CA ALA A 60 9.38 -1.31 -1.61
C ALA A 60 8.26 -2.35 -1.71
N ILE A 61 8.63 -3.60 -1.46
CA ILE A 61 7.75 -4.76 -1.34
C ILE A 61 8.27 -5.65 -0.21
N HIS A 62 7.45 -6.59 0.24
CA HIS A 62 7.84 -7.54 1.29
C HIS A 62 9.20 -8.22 1.01
N GLU A 63 9.48 -8.58 -0.24
CA GLU A 63 10.73 -9.23 -0.66
C GLU A 63 11.95 -8.31 -0.60
N THR A 64 11.78 -6.99 -0.79
CA THR A 64 12.87 -6.02 -0.80
C THR A 64 13.11 -5.37 0.56
N ARG A 65 12.31 -5.73 1.59
CA ARG A 65 12.41 -5.21 2.96
C ARG A 65 13.83 -5.18 3.53
N ALA A 66 14.61 -6.23 3.29
CA ALA A 66 15.98 -6.34 3.80
C ALA A 66 16.97 -5.36 3.13
N SER A 67 16.62 -4.83 1.95
CA SER A 67 17.41 -3.87 1.18
C SER A 67 16.99 -2.42 1.43
N ILE A 68 15.91 -2.20 2.19
CA ILE A 68 15.44 -0.85 2.53
C ILE A 68 16.37 -0.27 3.60
N PRO A 69 16.99 0.90 3.36
CA PRO A 69 17.81 1.56 4.35
C PRO A 69 16.95 2.03 5.53
N ASP A 70 17.58 2.19 6.68
CA ASP A 70 16.91 2.75 7.85
C ASP A 70 16.37 4.16 7.55
N ILE A 71 15.08 4.37 7.79
CA ILE A 71 14.36 5.62 7.48
C ILE A 71 14.87 6.78 8.33
N ASP A 72 15.33 6.50 9.54
CA ASP A 72 15.91 7.51 10.42
C ASP A 72 17.27 8.01 9.91
N SER A 73 17.97 7.18 9.12
CA SER A 73 19.28 7.48 8.54
C SER A 73 19.22 8.07 7.12
N LEU A 74 18.02 8.23 6.55
CA LEU A 74 17.84 8.77 5.20
C LEU A 74 18.05 10.29 5.18
N ASP A 75 18.88 10.77 4.26
CA ASP A 75 19.06 12.20 4.01
C ASP A 75 17.82 12.74 3.28
N LEU A 76 16.99 13.51 4.00
CA LEU A 76 15.82 14.19 3.45
C LEU A 76 16.14 15.62 3.00
N ASP A 77 17.41 15.90 2.70
CA ASP A 77 17.86 17.24 2.31
C ASP A 77 17.34 17.67 0.94
N ASN A 78 16.84 16.73 0.13
CA ASN A 78 16.27 16.98 -1.20
C ASN A 78 14.73 17.01 -1.20
N VAL A 79 14.09 17.30 -0.07
CA VAL A 79 12.64 17.51 -0.05
C VAL A 79 12.30 18.80 -0.83
N PRO A 80 11.38 18.76 -1.79
CA PRO A 80 10.97 19.94 -2.55
C PRO A 80 10.49 21.06 -1.64
N LEU A 81 10.91 22.30 -1.92
CA LEU A 81 10.47 23.49 -1.17
C LEU A 81 8.96 23.67 -1.24
N SER A 82 8.34 23.35 -2.39
CA SER A 82 6.89 23.34 -2.58
C SER A 82 6.15 22.49 -1.53
N PHE A 83 6.69 21.31 -1.21
CA PHE A 83 6.14 20.43 -0.18
C PHE A 83 6.25 21.08 1.22
N VAL A 84 7.42 21.62 1.55
CA VAL A 84 7.67 22.28 2.85
C VAL A 84 6.78 23.51 3.02
N ASP A 85 6.75 24.40 2.03
CA ASP A 85 5.97 25.64 2.03
C ASP A 85 4.47 25.35 2.16
N THR A 86 3.99 24.31 1.48
CA THR A 86 2.59 23.88 1.55
C THR A 86 2.26 23.37 2.96
N LEU A 87 3.10 22.53 3.55
CA LEU A 87 2.87 22.02 4.91
C LEU A 87 2.89 23.14 5.96
N ILE A 88 3.79 24.12 5.83
CA ILE A 88 3.85 25.28 6.73
C ILE A 88 2.63 26.18 6.55
N SER A 89 2.26 26.48 5.30
CA SER A 89 1.09 27.31 4.97
C SER A 89 -0.21 26.71 5.52
N CYS A 90 -0.35 25.38 5.47
CA CYS A 90 -1.50 24.66 6.02
C CYS A 90 -1.42 24.42 7.54
N GLY A 91 -0.35 24.85 8.22
CA GLY A 91 -0.16 24.64 9.66
C GLY A 91 0.14 23.20 10.06
N VAL A 92 0.51 22.33 9.12
CA VAL A 92 0.93 20.94 9.38
C VAL A 92 2.31 20.89 10.04
N ALA A 93 3.18 21.82 9.67
CA ALA A 93 4.56 21.93 10.16
C ALA A 93 4.85 23.37 10.59
N GLY A 94 5.65 23.57 11.65
CA GLY A 94 6.08 24.90 12.08
C GLY A 94 7.24 25.46 11.26
N ASP A 95 8.09 24.58 10.74
CA ASP A 95 9.29 24.90 9.97
C ASP A 95 9.71 23.73 9.05
N ALA A 96 10.85 23.87 8.38
CA ALA A 96 11.39 22.86 7.48
C ALA A 96 11.79 21.56 8.21
N ASP A 97 12.29 21.65 9.44
CA ASP A 97 12.67 20.49 10.25
C ASP A 97 11.43 19.68 10.69
N ASP A 98 10.35 20.37 11.03
CA ASP A 98 9.05 19.78 11.33
C ASP A 98 8.45 19.09 10.09
N ALA A 99 8.55 19.70 8.91
CA ALA A 99 8.10 19.13 7.65
C ALA A 99 8.90 17.85 7.30
N ALA A 100 10.23 17.88 7.48
CA ALA A 100 11.07 16.69 7.30
C ALA A 100 10.70 15.59 8.30
N ARG A 101 10.47 15.93 9.58
CA ARG A 101 10.04 14.97 10.60
C ARG A 101 8.66 14.39 10.32
N PHE A 102 7.75 15.20 9.76
CA PHE A 102 6.45 14.74 9.28
C PHE A 102 6.62 13.69 8.17
N LEU A 103 7.42 14.00 7.14
CA LEU A 103 7.70 13.09 6.04
C LEU A 103 8.35 11.79 6.52
N ARG A 104 9.31 11.84 7.46
CA ARG A 104 9.92 10.62 8.05
C ARG A 104 8.85 9.70 8.63
N LYS A 105 7.90 10.24 9.39
CA LYS A 105 6.82 9.43 9.99
C LYS A 105 5.94 8.78 8.91
N VAL A 106 5.60 9.53 7.87
CA VAL A 106 4.84 8.98 6.72
C VAL A 106 5.63 7.85 6.04
N LEU A 107 6.93 8.02 5.83
CA LEU A 107 7.79 6.99 5.22
C LEU A 107 7.91 5.74 6.09
N VAL A 108 8.03 5.89 7.42
CA VAL A 108 8.04 4.74 8.35
C VAL A 108 6.73 3.95 8.25
N GLU A 109 5.59 4.63 8.24
CA GLU A 109 4.27 3.99 8.10
C GLU A 109 4.13 3.31 6.73
N TYR A 110 4.50 4.01 5.65
CA TYR A 110 4.48 3.48 4.29
C TYR A 110 5.37 2.24 4.14
N VAL A 111 6.60 2.26 4.62
CA VAL A 111 7.51 1.10 4.53
C VAL A 111 6.97 -0.07 5.33
N ALA A 112 6.42 0.16 6.52
CA ALA A 112 5.81 -0.90 7.32
C ALA A 112 4.63 -1.56 6.59
N GLU A 113 3.82 -0.78 5.86
CA GLU A 113 2.67 -1.27 5.10
C GLU A 113 3.07 -1.94 3.78
N ALA A 114 3.92 -1.29 2.98
CA ALA A 114 4.43 -1.81 1.71
C ALA A 114 5.26 -3.09 1.88
N THR A 115 5.91 -3.25 3.03
CA THR A 115 6.68 -4.47 3.37
C THR A 115 5.97 -5.39 4.35
N ALA A 116 4.68 -5.17 4.61
CA ALA A 116 3.89 -6.08 5.41
C ALA A 116 3.91 -7.49 4.79
N PRO A 117 3.92 -8.55 5.61
CA PRO A 117 3.85 -9.91 5.10
C PRO A 117 2.59 -10.09 4.26
N PRO A 118 2.67 -10.87 3.16
CA PRO A 118 1.49 -11.18 2.38
C PRO A 118 0.41 -11.79 3.29
N PRO A 119 -0.88 -11.53 3.00
CA PRO A 119 -1.95 -11.96 3.88
C PRO A 119 -1.89 -13.47 4.09
N VAL A 120 -2.26 -13.92 5.29
CA VAL A 120 -2.43 -15.35 5.55
C VAL A 120 -3.60 -15.81 4.69
N TRP A 121 -3.30 -16.46 3.56
CA TRP A 121 -4.26 -16.82 2.51
C TRP A 121 -5.44 -17.68 3.00
N SER A 122 -5.29 -18.40 4.12
CA SER A 122 -6.41 -19.10 4.74
C SER A 122 -7.47 -18.18 5.37
N LYS A 123 -7.14 -16.90 5.60
CA LYS A 123 -8.05 -15.87 6.13
C LYS A 123 -8.73 -15.06 5.03
N THR A 124 -8.38 -15.25 3.76
CA THR A 124 -9.00 -14.53 2.63
C THR A 124 -10.31 -15.18 2.17
N ARG A 125 -10.95 -16.01 3.02
CA ARG A 125 -12.16 -16.75 2.65
C ARG A 125 -13.32 -15.79 2.41
N THR A 126 -13.83 -15.80 1.18
CA THR A 126 -15.04 -15.10 0.75
C THR A 126 -16.30 -15.91 1.07
N SER A 127 -17.48 -15.27 0.98
CA SER A 127 -18.79 -15.95 1.03
C SER A 127 -19.16 -16.61 -0.30
N GLU A 128 -18.62 -16.09 -1.40
CA GLU A 128 -18.94 -16.47 -2.77
C GLU A 128 -17.76 -17.12 -3.48
N CYS A 129 -18.04 -17.98 -4.45
CA CYS A 129 -17.02 -18.61 -5.27
C CYS A 129 -16.32 -17.58 -6.16
N GLU A 130 -14.99 -17.49 -6.08
CA GLU A 130 -14.20 -16.50 -6.82
C GLU A 130 -14.18 -16.69 -8.36
N ILE A 131 -14.79 -17.77 -8.88
CA ILE A 131 -14.93 -18.02 -10.33
C ILE A 131 -16.36 -17.79 -10.84
N CYS A 132 -17.37 -18.18 -10.06
CA CYS A 132 -18.77 -18.16 -10.51
C CYS A 132 -19.68 -17.27 -9.66
N GLU A 133 -19.13 -16.61 -8.65
CA GLU A 133 -19.78 -15.58 -7.81
C GLU A 133 -21.05 -16.07 -7.08
N ARG A 134 -21.24 -17.40 -6.99
CA ARG A 134 -22.36 -17.99 -6.25
C ARG A 134 -22.00 -18.13 -4.78
N GLU A 135 -22.95 -17.79 -3.91
CA GLU A 135 -22.89 -18.05 -2.47
C GLU A 135 -23.16 -19.54 -2.19
N VAL A 136 -22.08 -20.33 -2.13
CA VAL A 136 -22.12 -21.79 -1.95
C VAL A 136 -20.97 -22.24 -1.04
N PRO A 137 -21.03 -23.45 -0.45
CA PRO A 137 -19.91 -23.97 0.35
C PRO A 137 -18.61 -24.02 -0.47
N LEU A 138 -17.59 -23.28 0.01
CA LEU A 138 -16.30 -23.14 -0.65
C LEU A 138 -15.26 -24.14 -0.13
N THR A 139 -14.29 -24.41 -0.98
CA THR A 139 -13.16 -25.29 -0.69
C THR A 139 -11.84 -24.61 -1.04
N TYR A 140 -10.84 -24.87 -0.21
CA TYR A 140 -9.52 -24.25 -0.26
C TYR A 140 -8.66 -24.87 -1.37
N HIS A 141 -8.33 -24.11 -2.40
CA HIS A 141 -7.54 -24.58 -3.54
C HIS A 141 -6.23 -23.79 -3.67
N HIS A 142 -5.10 -24.49 -3.75
CA HIS A 142 -3.82 -23.84 -4.02
C HIS A 142 -3.71 -23.46 -5.51
N LEU A 143 -3.34 -22.21 -5.82
CA LEU A 143 -3.06 -21.80 -7.20
C LEU A 143 -1.77 -22.44 -7.72
N ILE A 144 -0.75 -22.53 -6.87
CA ILE A 144 0.51 -23.21 -7.17
C ILE A 144 0.57 -24.49 -6.33
N PRO A 145 0.55 -25.69 -6.94
CA PRO A 145 0.66 -26.94 -6.20
C PRO A 145 1.91 -26.97 -5.32
N ARG A 146 1.77 -27.36 -4.05
CA ARG A 146 2.87 -27.38 -3.08
C ARG A 146 4.09 -28.18 -3.56
N GLU A 147 3.83 -29.26 -4.30
CA GLU A 147 4.85 -30.13 -4.88
C GLU A 147 5.78 -29.41 -5.87
N VAL A 148 5.31 -28.33 -6.51
CA VAL A 148 6.09 -27.58 -7.49
C VAL A 148 6.70 -26.30 -6.94
N HIS A 149 6.50 -25.95 -5.66
CA HIS A 149 7.02 -24.71 -5.05
C HIS A 149 8.54 -24.57 -5.22
N ALA A 150 9.30 -25.62 -4.93
CA ALA A 150 10.75 -25.62 -5.09
C ALA A 150 11.18 -25.38 -6.56
N LYS A 151 10.40 -25.90 -7.53
CA LYS A 151 10.66 -25.69 -8.95
C LYS A 151 10.33 -24.26 -9.38
N VAL A 152 9.22 -23.71 -8.89
CA VAL A 152 8.77 -22.34 -9.14
C VAL A 152 9.81 -21.33 -8.64
N LEU A 153 10.32 -21.51 -7.42
CA LEU A 153 11.38 -20.66 -6.86
C LEU A 153 12.68 -20.79 -7.67
N LYS A 154 13.12 -22.02 -7.97
CA LYS A 154 14.35 -22.26 -8.74
C LYS A 154 14.28 -21.62 -10.14
N LYS A 155 13.09 -21.57 -10.73
CA LYS A 155 12.84 -20.98 -12.05
C LYS A 155 12.47 -19.48 -11.99
N LYS A 156 12.34 -18.91 -10.79
CA LYS A 156 11.90 -17.52 -10.57
C LYS A 156 10.59 -17.18 -11.30
N TRP A 157 9.65 -18.13 -11.35
CA TRP A 157 8.36 -17.92 -12.01
C TRP A 157 7.40 -17.07 -11.16
N HIS A 158 7.42 -17.28 -9.84
CA HIS A 158 6.68 -16.48 -8.88
C HIS A 158 7.57 -16.18 -7.66
N PRO A 159 7.37 -15.04 -6.98
CA PRO A 159 8.03 -14.74 -5.72
C PRO A 159 7.54 -15.69 -4.61
N GLU A 160 8.33 -15.81 -3.55
CA GLU A 160 8.05 -16.72 -2.44
C GLU A 160 6.71 -16.41 -1.75
N GLY A 161 6.34 -15.12 -1.65
CA GLY A 161 5.06 -14.69 -1.07
C GLY A 161 3.82 -15.21 -1.79
N MET A 162 3.92 -15.56 -3.08
CA MET A 162 2.80 -16.08 -3.89
C MET A 162 2.67 -17.60 -3.89
N LEU A 163 3.62 -18.33 -3.32
CA LEU A 163 3.58 -19.80 -3.33
C LEU A 163 2.35 -20.35 -2.60
N ASN A 164 1.94 -19.68 -1.53
CA ASN A 164 0.81 -20.08 -0.71
C ASN A 164 -0.51 -19.45 -1.14
N SER A 165 -0.55 -18.73 -2.26
CA SER A 165 -1.77 -18.13 -2.79
C SER A 165 -2.82 -19.21 -3.05
N VAL A 166 -4.05 -18.92 -2.62
CA VAL A 166 -5.19 -19.83 -2.70
C VAL A 166 -6.40 -19.15 -3.30
N ALA A 167 -7.29 -19.98 -3.84
CA ALA A 167 -8.61 -19.57 -4.30
C ALA A 167 -9.69 -20.32 -3.51
N TRP A 168 -10.81 -19.64 -3.28
CA TRP A 168 -11.98 -20.18 -2.60
C TRP A 168 -13.06 -20.53 -3.61
N LEU A 169 -13.07 -21.82 -3.98
CA LEU A 169 -13.87 -22.29 -5.10
C LEU A 169 -14.99 -23.22 -4.64
N CYS A 170 -16.12 -23.12 -5.35
CA CYS A 170 -17.18 -24.11 -5.22
C CYS A 170 -16.66 -25.49 -5.66
N ARG A 171 -17.06 -26.55 -4.96
CA ARG A 171 -16.81 -27.91 -5.44
C ARG A 171 -17.56 -28.06 -6.77
N VAL A 172 -16.87 -28.52 -7.81
CA VAL A 172 -17.51 -28.81 -9.11
C VAL A 172 -18.66 -29.77 -8.83
N ILE A 173 -19.89 -29.34 -9.07
CA ILE A 173 -21.05 -30.24 -9.04
C ILE A 173 -20.89 -31.05 -10.33
N PRO A 174 -20.61 -32.37 -10.29
CA PRO A 174 -20.59 -33.16 -11.51
C PRO A 174 -21.94 -32.97 -12.22
N PRO A 175 -21.97 -32.78 -13.55
CA PRO A 175 -23.25 -32.76 -14.26
C PRO A 175 -23.94 -34.06 -13.92
N TYR A 176 -25.17 -33.96 -13.42
CA TYR A 176 -26.03 -35.10 -13.09
C TYR A 176 -25.89 -36.16 -14.20
N THR A 177 -25.28 -37.30 -13.89
CA THR A 177 -25.37 -38.47 -14.75
C THR A 177 -26.84 -38.86 -14.78
N LYS A 178 -27.51 -38.54 -15.90
CA LYS A 178 -28.81 -39.12 -16.24
C LYS A 178 -28.66 -40.58 -16.58
#